data_AF-A0AAX1UIA2-F1
#
_entry.id   AF-A0AAX1UIA2-F1
#
_cell.length_a   1.000
_cell.length_b   1.000
_cell.length_c   1.000
_cell.angle_alpha   90.00
_cell.angle_beta   90.00
_cell.angle_gamma   90.00
#
_symmetry.space_group_name_H-M   'P 1'
#
loop_
_entity.id
_entity.type
_entity.pdbx_description
1 polymer ?
#
loop_
_entity_poly.entity_id
_entity_poly.type
_entity_poly.pdbx_seq_one_letter_code
_entity_poly.pdbx_strand_id
1 'polypeptide(L)' 'MIELAFVACLSAAPAACEKRSLYYADDLSPTACVLRAQPELAKWIFDHPRYHVASWSCRFRAASEQDA' A
#
# COMPACT_ATOMS: atom_id res chain seq x y z
N MET A 1 -9.81 2.55 -11.39
CA MET A 1 -8.81 3.13 -10.44
C MET A 1 -8.01 2.01 -9.81
N ILE A 2 -6.69 2.14 -9.81
CA ILE A 2 -5.74 1.17 -9.27
C ILE A 2 -5.20 1.64 -7.93
N GLU A 3 -4.85 0.71 -7.06
CA GLU A 3 -4.25 0.98 -5.75
C GLU A 3 -3.01 0.13 -5.52
N LEU A 4 -2.12 0.65 -4.69
CA LEU A 4 -1.03 -0.11 -4.07
C LEU A 4 -1.50 -0.55 -2.69
N ALA A 5 -1.95 -1.80 -2.57
CA ALA A 5 -2.35 -2.40 -1.31
C ALA A 5 -1.15 -3.07 -0.64
N PHE A 6 -0.99 -2.88 0.66
CA PHE A 6 0.13 -3.43 1.42
C PHE A 6 -0.23 -3.73 2.87
N VAL A 7 0.55 -4.61 3.48
CA VAL A 7 0.44 -4.95 4.90
C VAL A 7 1.60 -4.31 5.64
N ALA A 8 1.28 -3.47 6.63
CA ALA A 8 2.24 -2.83 7.50
C ALA A 8 2.16 -3.43 8.91
N CYS A 9 3.26 -3.91 9.45
CA CYS A 9 3.32 -4.51 10.79
C CYS A 9 4.18 -3.65 11.72
N LEU A 10 3.81 -3.57 12.99
CA LEU A 10 4.59 -2.84 13.98
C LEU A 10 5.95 -3.52 14.23
N SER A 11 7.03 -2.77 14.17
CA SER A 11 8.39 -3.27 14.43
C SER A 11 8.56 -3.79 15.86
N ALA A 12 7.87 -3.18 16.83
CA ALA A 12 7.89 -3.62 18.24
C ALA A 12 6.92 -4.79 18.53
N ALA A 13 5.99 -5.08 17.61
CA ALA A 13 4.97 -6.12 17.78
C ALA A 13 4.63 -6.71 16.40
N PRO A 14 5.45 -7.65 15.87
CA PRO A 14 5.33 -8.12 14.49
C PRO A 14 4.03 -8.87 14.18
N ALA A 15 3.28 -9.30 15.21
CA ALA A 15 1.94 -9.87 15.05
C ALA A 15 0.84 -8.81 14.85
N ALA A 16 1.12 -7.54 15.16
CA ALA A 16 0.18 -6.44 14.97
C ALA A 16 0.38 -5.82 13.58
N CYS A 17 -0.46 -6.25 12.63
CA CYS A 17 -0.40 -5.83 11.24
C CYS A 17 -1.70 -5.15 10.79
N GLU A 18 -1.56 -4.20 9.88
CA GLU A 18 -2.65 -3.40 9.33
C GLU A 18 -2.60 -3.46 7.80
N LYS A 19 -3.78 -3.63 7.19
CA LYS A 19 -3.93 -3.49 5.74
C LYS A 19 -4.06 -2.01 5.41
N ARG A 20 -3.25 -1.54 4.47
CA ARG A 20 -3.21 -0.15 4.01
C ARG A 20 -3.25 -0.11 2.49
N SER A 21 -3.64 1.03 1.94
CA SER A 21 -3.68 1.24 0.49
C SER A 21 -3.27 2.67 0.16
N LEU A 22 -2.43 2.82 -0.86
CA LEU A 22 -2.15 4.11 -1.50
C LEU A 22 -2.95 4.18 -2.80
N TYR A 23 -3.72 5.25 -2.94
CA TYR A 23 -4.62 5.45 -4.08
C TYR A 23 -3.96 6.35 -5.12
N TYR A 24 -4.00 5.91 -6.37
CA TYR A 24 -3.58 6.75 -7.50
C TYR A 24 -4.81 7.48 -8.05
N ALA A 25 -4.71 8.81 -8.19
CA ALA A 25 -5.79 9.65 -8.70
C ALA A 25 -6.04 9.45 -10.21
N ASP A 26 -5.00 9.06 -10.95
CA ASP A 26 -5.02 8.86 -12.40
C ASP A 26 -5.27 7.40 -12.79
N ASP A 27 -5.66 7.20 -14.06
CA ASP A 27 -5.72 5.89 -14.71
C ASP A 27 -4.31 5.33 -14.96
N LEU A 28 -3.66 4.91 -13.87
CA LEU A 28 -2.36 4.25 -13.91
C LEU A 28 -2.53 2.81 -14.42
N SER A 29 -1.65 2.39 -15.34
CA SER A 29 -1.61 0.99 -15.75
C SER A 29 -1.05 0.10 -14.63
N PRO A 30 -1.36 -1.22 -14.61
CA PRO A 30 -0.79 -2.16 -13.64
C PRO A 30 0.75 -2.17 -13.63
N THR A 31 1.36 -2.11 -14.82
CA THR A 31 2.82 -2.04 -14.97
C THR A 31 3.39 -0.75 -14.38
N ALA A 32 2.73 0.39 -14.59
CA ALA A 32 3.15 1.65 -13.98
C ALA A 32 3.03 1.61 -12.45
N CYS A 33 2.00 0.96 -11.90
CA CYS A 33 1.85 0.84 -10.45
C CYS A 33 3.01 0.07 -9.82
N VAL A 34 3.41 -1.05 -10.42
CA VAL A 34 4.53 -1.86 -9.91
C VAL A 34 5.84 -1.06 -9.92
N LEU A 35 6.09 -0.30 -10.97
CA LEU A 35 7.27 0.57 -11.06
C LEU A 35 7.28 1.68 -10.00
N ARG A 36 6.10 2.19 -9.63
CA ARG A 36 5.94 3.25 -8.63
C ARG A 36 5.85 2.70 -7.20
N ALA A 37 5.53 1.43 -7.02
CA ALA A 37 5.24 0.85 -5.71
C ALA A 37 6.41 0.96 -4.73
N GLN A 38 7.62 0.60 -5.16
CA GLN A 38 8.80 0.64 -4.29
C GLN A 38 9.13 2.04 -3.74
N PRO A 39 9.27 3.10 -4.57
CA PRO A 39 9.54 4.43 -4.05
C PRO A 39 8.41 4.99 -3.18
N GLU A 40 7.15 4.71 -3.50
CA GLU A 40 6.00 5.12 -2.67
C GLU A 40 6.01 4.43 -1.29
N LEU A 41 6.30 3.11 -1.24
CA LEU A 41 6.45 2.39 0.02
C LEU A 41 7.66 2.85 0.82
N ALA A 42 8.78 3.16 0.16
CA ALA A 42 9.96 3.70 0.83
C ALA A 42 9.65 5.04 1.50
N LYS A 43 8.95 5.94 0.80
CA LYS A 43 8.45 7.20 1.38
C LYS A 43 7.52 6.94 2.56
N TRP A 44 6.56 6.02 2.40
CA TRP A 44 5.63 5.69 3.48
C TRP A 44 6.34 5.16 4.73
N ILE A 45 7.33 4.27 4.58
CA ILE A 45 8.15 3.76 5.69
C ILE A 45 8.93 4.88 6.37
N PHE A 46 9.49 5.81 5.60
CA PHE A 46 10.20 6.97 6.14
C PHE A 46 9.29 7.82 7.05
N ASP A 47 8.04 8.03 6.65
CA ASP A 47 7.04 8.76 7.43
C ASP A 47 6.49 7.91 8.61
N HIS A 48 6.63 6.58 8.57
CA HIS A 48 6.08 5.63 9.54
C HIS A 48 7.17 4.67 10.08
N PRO A 49 8.21 5.18 10.79
CA PRO A 49 9.38 4.39 11.17
C PRO A 49 9.09 3.26 12.17
N ARG A 50 7.92 3.28 12.82
CA ARG A 50 7.45 2.21 13.72
C ARG A 50 6.92 0.99 12.99
N TYR A 51 6.73 1.10 11.68
CA TYR A 51 6.13 0.06 10.85
C TYR A 51 7.15 -0.46 9.84
N HIS A 52 6.98 -1.72 9.44
CA HIS A 52 7.64 -2.30 8.28
C HIS A 52 6.59 -2.87 7.33
N VAL A 53 6.89 -2.86 6.03
CA VAL A 53 6.01 -3.43 5.01
C VAL A 53 6.31 -4.92 4.87
N ALA A 54 5.34 -5.77 5.17
CA ALA A 54 5.47 -7.22 5.12
C ALA A 54 5.18 -7.79 3.71
N SER A 55 4.20 -7.22 3.01
CA SER A 55 3.85 -7.59 1.63
C SER A 55 3.09 -6.46 0.95
N TRP A 56 3.13 -6.43 -0.38
CA TRP A 56 2.41 -5.44 -1.18
C TRP A 56 2.00 -6.01 -2.54
N SER A 57 0.99 -5.39 -3.14
CA SER A 57 0.44 -5.75 -4.45
C SER A 57 -0.25 -4.55 -5.09
N CYS A 58 -0.10 -4.43 -6.41
CA CYS A 58 -0.92 -3.53 -7.21
C CYS A 58 -2.19 -4.26 -7.64
N ARG A 59 -3.35 -3.69 -7.31
CA ARG A 59 -4.65 -4.28 -7.67
C ARG A 59 -5.63 -3.20 -8.14
N PHE A 60 -6.52 -3.60 -9.04
CA PHE A 60 -7.66 -2.76 -9.38
C PHE A 60 -8.59 -2.69 -8.18
N ARG A 61 -9.11 -1.50 -7.89
CA ARG A 61 -10.12 -1.32 -6.85
C ARG A 61 -11.37 -2.10 -7.25
N ALA A 62 -11.81 -3.04 -6.41
CA ALA A 62 -13.16 -3.55 -6.52
C ALA A 62 -14.13 -2.40 -6.20
N ALA A 63 -15.26 -2.31 -6.89
CA ALA A 63 -16.22 -1.21 -6.74
C ALA A 63 -16.93 -1.16 -5.36
N SER A 64 -16.48 -1.93 -4.35
CA SER A 64 -17.27 -2.26 -3.16
C SER A 64 -16.55 -2.02 -1.83
N GLU A 65 -15.54 -1.15 -1.78
CA GLU A 65 -14.89 -0.69 -0.54
C GLU A 65 -14.81 0.85 -0.52
N GLN A 66 -15.91 1.49 -0.92
CA GLN A 66 -16.17 2.90 -0.65
C GLN A 66 -17.37 2.92 0.30
N ASP A 67 -17.13 3.33 1.55
CA ASP A 67 -18.13 3.61 2.60
C ASP A 67 -18.60 2.41 3.46
N ALA A 68 -17.91 2.19 4.59
CA ALA A 68 -18.47 1.67 5.84
C ALA A 68 -17.67 2.23 7.02
#